data_AF-A0A9W6UYC6-F1
#
_entry.id   AF-A0A9W6UYC6-F1
#
_cell.length_a   1.000
_cell.length_b   1.000
_cell.length_c   1.000
_cell.angle_alpha   90.00
_cell.angle_beta   90.00
_cell.angle_gamma   90.00
#
_symmetry.space_group_name_H-M   'P 1'
#
loop_
_entity.id
_entity.type
_entity.pdbx_description
1 polymer ?
#
loop_
_entity_poly.entity_id
_entity_poly.type
_entity_poly.pdbx_seq_one_letter_code
_entity_poly.pdbx_strand_id
1 'polypeptide(L)'
;MSFWGHLVVARDERPLPELYTMRPYRRDVACTRVRADDWQVCALRSGAAVPDTVRLLVELSAETHAPALLASVADGDCASVEGFSTDGYWQAWPRTRGRGGAGEEPSGEVCAHEAAARAAGWAAAAGRRVDAAPIAALLSEPADRRADVFFEDLLTLLGIDAAPAPAAQDRRPDQRVSRKRSRTRVPNRRPSTGTRSSTPWNMPR
;
A
#
# COMPACT_ATOMS: atom_id res chain seq x y z
N MET A 1 20.67 0.27 6.58
CA MET A 1 20.03 1.56 6.31
C MET A 1 18.61 1.47 6.83
N SER A 2 18.35 2.07 7.98
CA SER A 2 17.04 2.02 8.63
C SER A 2 16.04 2.90 7.86
N PHE A 3 14.79 2.46 7.79
CA PHE A 3 13.75 3.21 7.09
C PHE A 3 13.31 4.41 7.93
N TRP A 4 13.13 5.55 7.27
CA TRP A 4 12.53 6.76 7.82
C TRP A 4 11.38 7.16 6.89
N GLY A 5 10.23 7.53 7.46
CA GLY A 5 9.05 7.94 6.69
C GLY A 5 7.74 7.61 7.39
N HIS A 6 6.67 7.54 6.61
CA HIS A 6 5.32 7.23 7.11
C HIS A 6 4.74 6.02 6.37
N LEU A 7 4.01 5.18 7.09
CA LEU A 7 3.12 4.17 6.53
C LEU A 7 1.70 4.72 6.60
N VAL A 8 1.01 4.81 5.46
CA VAL A 8 -0.36 5.32 5.35
C VAL A 8 -1.27 4.18 4.96
N VAL A 9 -2.42 4.11 5.62
CA VAL A 9 -3.45 3.11 5.38
C VAL A 9 -4.79 3.79 5.20
N ALA A 10 -5.44 3.49 4.09
CA ALA A 10 -6.79 3.91 3.80
C ALA A 10 -7.48 2.85 2.93
N ARG A 11 -8.79 2.97 2.82
CA ARG A 11 -9.63 2.08 2.03
C ARG A 11 -10.17 2.82 0.82
N ASP A 12 -9.85 2.36 -0.39
CA ASP A 12 -10.45 2.87 -1.63
C ASP A 12 -10.23 1.83 -2.72
N GLU A 13 -11.15 1.74 -3.69
CA GLU A 13 -10.98 0.86 -4.86
C GLU A 13 -9.87 1.40 -5.79
N ARG A 14 -9.65 2.71 -5.79
CA ARG A 14 -8.58 3.37 -6.56
C ARG A 14 -7.26 3.24 -5.82
N PRO A 15 -6.13 3.12 -6.53
CA PRO A 15 -4.81 3.15 -5.90
C PRO A 15 -4.64 4.43 -5.07
N LEU A 16 -4.20 4.27 -3.82
CA LEU A 16 -3.91 5.38 -2.90
C LEU A 16 -3.15 6.57 -3.55
N PRO A 17 -2.13 6.38 -4.41
CA PRO A 17 -1.38 7.47 -5.06
C PRO A 17 -2.21 8.31 -6.04
N GLU A 18 -3.35 7.80 -6.50
CA GLU A 18 -4.22 8.46 -7.47
C GLU A 18 -5.26 9.37 -6.80
N LEU A 19 -5.50 9.17 -5.50
CA LEU A 19 -6.37 10.00 -4.68
C LEU A 19 -5.89 11.45 -4.67
N TYR A 20 -6.84 12.39 -4.70
CA TYR A 20 -6.55 13.82 -4.76
C TYR A 20 -5.61 14.26 -3.63
N THR A 21 -5.87 13.78 -2.41
CA THR A 21 -5.07 14.07 -1.23
C THR A 21 -3.64 13.52 -1.32
N MET A 22 -3.40 12.44 -2.05
CA MET A 22 -2.09 11.79 -2.18
C MET A 22 -1.28 12.23 -3.40
N ARG A 23 -1.91 12.91 -4.37
CA ARG A 23 -1.25 13.41 -5.60
C ARG A 23 0.02 14.23 -5.37
N PRO A 24 0.12 15.09 -4.34
CA PRO A 24 1.36 15.81 -4.04
C PRO A 24 2.54 14.87 -3.76
N TYR A 25 2.27 13.71 -3.17
CA TYR A 25 3.26 12.73 -2.73
C TYR A 25 3.45 11.56 -3.71
N ARG A 26 2.78 11.58 -4.88
CA ARG A 26 2.75 10.45 -5.83
C ARG A 26 4.13 9.91 -6.25
N ARG A 27 5.18 10.73 -6.16
CA ARG A 27 6.57 10.34 -6.50
C ARG A 27 7.30 9.65 -5.35
N ASP A 28 6.84 9.87 -4.12
CA ASP A 28 7.47 9.45 -2.88
C ASP A 28 6.65 8.37 -2.15
N VAL A 29 5.41 8.15 -2.59
CA VAL A 29 4.54 7.06 -2.15
C VAL A 29 4.86 5.79 -2.93
N ALA A 30 5.09 4.70 -2.20
CA ALA A 30 5.23 3.36 -2.74
C ALA A 30 4.18 2.48 -2.06
N CYS A 31 3.16 2.04 -2.81
CA CYS A 31 2.18 1.12 -2.26
C CYS A 31 2.79 -0.26 -2.11
N THR A 32 2.85 -0.69 -0.85
CA THR A 32 3.57 -1.90 -0.47
C THR A 32 2.63 -3.09 -0.52
N ARG A 33 1.36 -2.93 -0.11
CA ARG A 33 0.43 -4.04 0.09
C ARG A 33 -1.03 -3.64 -0.14
N VAL A 34 -1.79 -4.55 -0.72
CA VAL A 34 -3.26 -4.53 -0.73
C VAL A 34 -3.76 -5.56 0.29
N ARG A 35 -4.78 -5.19 1.04
CA ARG A 35 -5.40 -5.94 2.13
C ARG A 35 -6.85 -6.27 1.76
N ALA A 36 -7.51 -7.10 2.58
CA ALA A 36 -8.92 -7.42 2.35
C ALA A 36 -9.78 -6.14 2.28
N ASP A 37 -10.93 -6.19 1.63
CA ASP A 37 -11.90 -5.07 1.54
C ASP A 37 -11.32 -3.74 1.02
N ASP A 38 -10.39 -3.81 0.06
CA ASP A 38 -9.77 -2.65 -0.62
C ASP A 38 -8.94 -1.73 0.28
N TRP A 39 -8.55 -2.25 1.45
CA TRP A 39 -7.56 -1.59 2.29
C TRP A 39 -6.19 -1.62 1.62
N GLN A 40 -5.50 -0.50 1.63
CA GLN A 40 -4.18 -0.37 0.99
C GLN A 40 -3.19 0.21 1.98
N VAL A 41 -1.96 -0.32 1.97
CA VAL A 41 -0.83 0.16 2.77
C VAL A 41 0.20 0.76 1.81
N CYS A 42 0.53 2.03 2.00
CA CYS A 42 1.55 2.70 1.20
C CYS A 42 2.59 3.40 2.08
N ALA A 43 3.86 3.25 1.71
CA ALA A 43 4.98 3.89 2.39
C ALA A 43 5.31 5.22 1.71
N LEU A 44 5.27 6.31 2.47
CA LEU A 44 5.80 7.62 2.11
C LEU A 44 7.25 7.71 2.58
N ARG A 45 8.20 7.84 1.64
CA ARG A 45 9.63 7.93 1.98
C ARG A 45 9.97 9.28 2.62
N SER A 46 10.95 9.28 3.54
CA SER A 46 11.45 10.42 4.33
C SER A 46 11.71 11.76 3.60
N GLY A 47 11.76 11.79 2.26
CA GLY A 47 11.94 13.03 1.48
C GLY A 47 10.65 13.84 1.29
N ALA A 48 9.48 13.20 1.46
CA ALA A 48 8.20 13.88 1.50
C ALA A 48 7.94 14.34 2.94
N ALA A 49 8.35 15.56 3.28
CA ALA A 49 7.85 16.17 4.51
C ALA A 49 6.33 16.23 4.41
N VAL A 50 5.63 15.50 5.30
CA VAL A 50 4.19 15.65 5.50
C VAL A 50 4.05 16.66 6.63
N PRO A 51 3.90 17.96 6.34
CA PRO A 51 3.93 19.01 7.37
C PRO A 51 2.76 18.93 8.34
N ASP A 52 1.68 18.23 7.97
CA ASP A 52 0.46 18.09 8.77
C ASP A 52 -0.16 16.70 8.54
N THR A 53 0.22 15.74 9.38
CA THR A 53 -0.29 14.35 9.35
C THR A 53 -1.77 14.28 9.69
N VAL A 54 -2.24 15.13 10.61
CA VAL A 54 -3.65 15.20 11.02
C VAL A 54 -4.51 15.66 9.85
N ARG A 55 -4.13 16.75 9.18
CA ARG A 55 -4.85 17.21 7.99
C ARG A 55 -4.87 16.16 6.88
N LEU A 56 -3.75 15.47 6.66
CA LEU A 56 -3.69 14.37 5.69
C LEU A 56 -4.71 13.27 6.03
N LEU A 57 -4.80 12.85 7.29
CA LEU A 57 -5.76 11.84 7.75
C LEU A 57 -7.22 12.29 7.60
N VAL A 58 -7.51 13.55 7.93
CA VAL A 58 -8.85 14.14 7.78
C VAL A 58 -9.26 14.18 6.30
N GLU A 59 -8.38 14.66 5.43
CA GLU A 59 -8.65 14.74 3.99
C GLU A 59 -8.80 13.35 3.36
N LEU A 60 -7.93 12.39 3.74
CA LEU A 60 -8.05 11.00 3.29
C LEU A 60 -9.37 10.38 3.72
N SER A 61 -9.76 10.56 4.98
CA SER A 61 -11.01 10.01 5.48
C SER A 61 -12.22 10.65 4.81
N ALA A 62 -12.16 11.95 4.52
CA ALA A 62 -13.20 12.64 3.76
C ALA A 62 -13.31 12.18 2.31
N GLU A 63 -12.18 11.94 1.63
CA GLU A 63 -12.14 11.49 0.23
C GLU A 63 -12.56 10.01 0.08
N THR A 64 -12.16 9.15 1.00
CA THR A 64 -12.42 7.70 0.96
C THR A 64 -13.72 7.28 1.63
N HIS A 65 -14.33 8.17 2.42
CA HIS A 65 -15.46 7.85 3.31
C HIS A 65 -15.19 6.68 4.27
N ALA A 66 -13.92 6.42 4.56
CA ALA A 66 -13.46 5.37 5.45
C ALA A 66 -12.46 5.95 6.47
N PRO A 67 -12.24 5.28 7.61
CA PRO A 67 -11.20 5.70 8.54
C PRO A 67 -9.81 5.59 7.91
N ALA A 68 -8.92 6.52 8.28
CA ALA A 68 -7.54 6.55 7.82
C ALA A 68 -6.57 6.33 9.00
N LEU A 69 -5.44 5.70 8.73
CA LEU A 69 -4.39 5.41 9.72
C LEU A 69 -3.02 5.77 9.16
N LEU A 70 -2.15 6.32 10.00
CA LEU A 70 -0.79 6.70 9.67
C LEU A 70 0.15 6.24 10.79
N ALA A 71 1.26 5.62 10.44
CA ALA A 71 2.35 5.32 11.37
C ALA A 71 3.63 6.03 10.94
N SER A 72 4.25 6.75 11.87
CA SER A 72 5.55 7.38 11.67
C SER A 72 6.65 6.41 12.06
N VAL A 73 7.64 6.23 11.19
CA VAL A 73 8.77 5.32 11.40
C VAL A 73 10.06 6.13 11.47
N ALA A 74 10.80 5.96 12.57
CA ALA A 74 12.09 6.57 12.80
C ALA A 74 13.11 5.47 13.12
N ASP A 75 14.22 5.47 12.40
CA ASP A 75 15.28 4.47 12.54
C ASP A 75 14.82 3.00 12.44
N GLY A 76 13.77 2.75 11.65
CA GLY A 76 13.18 1.42 11.50
C GLY A 76 12.24 1.00 12.63
N ASP A 77 12.05 1.83 13.65
CA ASP A 77 11.13 1.62 14.77
C ASP A 77 9.88 2.51 14.63
N CYS A 78 8.75 2.01 15.14
CA CYS A 78 7.49 2.76 15.08
C CYS A 78 7.52 3.89 16.13
N ALA A 79 7.62 5.13 15.65
CA ALA A 79 7.70 6.31 16.51
C ALA A 79 6.32 6.74 17.02
N SER A 80 5.32 6.79 16.15
CA SER A 80 3.94 7.13 16.50
C SER A 80 2.95 6.42 15.59
N VAL A 81 1.73 6.21 16.07
CA VAL A 81 0.59 5.79 15.28
C VAL A 81 -0.55 6.78 15.49
N GLU A 82 -1.17 7.21 14.41
CA GLU A 82 -2.23 8.20 14.36
C GLU A 82 -3.38 7.65 13.54
N GLY A 83 -4.60 7.74 14.07
CA GLY A 83 -5.79 7.29 13.37
C GLY A 83 -6.87 8.35 13.41
N PHE A 84 -7.58 8.50 12.29
CA PHE A 84 -8.73 9.38 12.19
C PHE A 84 -9.94 8.62 11.66
N SER A 85 -11.08 8.87 12.29
CA SER A 85 -12.39 8.35 11.91
C SER A 85 -13.47 9.40 12.17
N THR A 86 -14.71 9.11 11.79
CA THR A 86 -15.87 9.95 12.11
C THR A 86 -16.07 10.16 13.61
N ASP A 87 -15.62 9.21 14.43
CA ASP A 87 -15.76 9.23 15.89
C ASP A 87 -14.60 9.98 16.58
N GLY A 88 -13.61 10.42 15.79
CA GLY A 88 -12.55 11.29 16.25
C GLY A 88 -11.14 10.83 15.86
N TYR A 89 -10.18 11.57 16.42
CA TYR A 89 -8.75 11.37 16.27
C TYR A 89 -8.17 10.62 17.47
N TRP A 90 -7.20 9.76 17.22
CA TRP A 90 -6.40 9.14 18.27
C TRP A 90 -4.94 9.04 17.85
N GLN A 91 -4.07 9.04 18.85
CA GLN A 91 -2.65 8.85 18.68
C GLN A 91 -2.13 7.91 19.77
N ALA A 92 -1.16 7.08 19.40
CA ALA A 92 -0.43 6.21 20.30
C ALA A 92 1.07 6.32 20.03
N TRP A 93 1.85 6.21 21.11
CA TRP A 93 3.30 6.18 21.07
C TRP A 93 3.73 4.80 21.60
N PRO A 94 4.10 3.85 20.74
CA PRO A 94 4.67 2.58 21.19
C PRO A 94 5.90 2.85 22.06
N ARG A 95 6.15 2.03 23.09
CA ARG A 95 7.27 2.27 24.03
C ARG A 95 8.63 2.11 23.34
N THR A 96 9.16 3.18 22.75
CA THR A 96 10.47 3.19 22.08
C THR A 96 11.65 3.11 23.04
N ARG A 97 12.68 2.34 22.65
CA ARG A 97 13.94 2.24 23.40
C ARG A 97 14.66 3.60 23.33
N GLY A 98 14.89 4.23 24.48
CA GLY A 98 15.69 5.46 24.57
C GLY A 98 14.95 6.71 25.06
N ARG A 99 13.63 6.67 25.27
CA ARG A 99 12.91 7.79 25.91
C ARG A 99 13.05 7.83 27.44
N GLY A 100 13.64 6.78 28.04
CA GLY A 100 13.92 6.69 29.49
C GLY A 100 15.19 7.42 29.96
N GLY A 101 15.72 8.37 29.18
CA GLY A 101 16.96 9.09 29.49
C GLY A 101 16.79 10.50 30.08
N ALA A 102 15.61 11.08 30.01
CA ALA A 102 15.30 12.36 30.66
C ALA A 102 13.98 12.18 31.40
N GLY A 103 13.98 12.42 32.71
CA GLY A 103 12.85 12.23 33.62
C GLY A 103 11.69 13.20 33.39
N GLU A 104 11.15 13.21 32.18
CA GLU A 104 9.84 13.76 31.83
C GLU A 104 8.98 12.57 31.40
N GLU A 105 8.25 11.99 32.35
CA GLU A 105 7.03 11.27 32.02
C GLU A 105 6.16 12.29 31.24
N PRO A 106 5.86 12.05 29.95
CA PRO A 106 5.16 13.01 29.12
C PRO A 106 3.78 13.26 29.70
N SER A 107 3.65 14.41 30.37
CA SER A 107 2.41 14.89 30.95
C SER A 107 1.40 15.14 29.82
N GLY A 108 0.51 14.18 29.58
CA GLY A 108 -0.48 14.21 28.50
C GLY A 108 -0.46 13.00 27.57
N GLU A 109 0.41 12.01 27.78
CA GLU A 109 0.43 10.79 26.98
C GLU A 109 -0.76 9.89 27.34
N VAL A 110 -1.64 9.69 26.36
CA VAL A 110 -2.76 8.75 26.45
C VAL A 110 -2.19 7.37 26.78
N CYS A 111 -2.59 6.78 27.90
CA CYS A 111 -2.06 5.47 28.29
C CYS A 111 -2.44 4.42 27.24
N ALA A 112 -1.64 3.38 27.07
CA ALA A 112 -1.84 2.35 26.04
C ALA A 112 -3.26 1.79 25.99
N HIS A 113 -3.94 1.72 27.14
CA HIS A 113 -5.32 1.26 27.24
C HIS A 113 -6.33 2.24 26.62
N GLU A 114 -6.19 3.54 26.87
CA GLU A 114 -7.06 4.56 26.28
C GLU A 114 -6.80 4.69 24.77
N ALA A 115 -5.55 4.60 24.34
CA ALA A 115 -5.20 4.57 22.92
C ALA A 115 -5.80 3.34 22.22
N ALA A 116 -5.74 2.17 22.86
CA ALA A 116 -6.35 0.94 22.36
C ALA A 116 -7.88 1.02 22.28
N ALA A 117 -8.54 1.64 23.27
CA ALA A 117 -9.99 1.85 23.23
C ALA A 117 -10.39 2.74 22.05
N ARG A 118 -9.63 3.82 21.80
CA ARG A 118 -9.86 4.67 20.62
C ARG A 118 -9.55 3.96 19.30
N ALA A 119 -8.52 3.13 19.25
CA ALA A 119 -8.19 2.30 18.10
C ALA A 119 -9.30 1.26 17.80
N ALA A 120 -9.91 0.68 18.84
CA ALA A 120 -11.08 -0.18 18.69
C ALA A 120 -12.31 0.59 18.17
N GLY A 121 -12.51 1.84 18.64
CA GLY A 121 -13.52 2.74 18.08
C GLY A 121 -13.28 3.06 16.61
N TRP A 122 -12.03 3.32 16.23
CA TRP A 122 -11.62 3.50 14.83
C TRP A 122 -11.92 2.26 13.98
N ALA A 123 -11.66 1.06 14.50
CA ALA A 123 -12.01 -0.19 13.83
C ALA A 123 -13.54 -0.36 13.69
N ALA A 124 -14.31 0.05 14.70
CA ALA A 124 -15.77 0.08 14.63
C ALA A 124 -16.28 1.01 13.52
N ALA A 125 -15.70 2.20 13.38
CA ALA A 125 -16.00 3.11 12.28
C ALA A 125 -15.61 2.52 10.91
N ALA A 126 -14.63 1.61 10.86
CA ALA A 126 -14.26 0.84 9.67
C ALA A 126 -15.19 -0.36 9.42
N GLY A 127 -16.23 -0.56 10.25
CA GLY A 127 -17.14 -1.69 10.17
C GLY A 127 -16.60 -2.99 10.77
N ARG A 128 -15.56 -2.91 11.62
CA ARG A 128 -14.92 -4.05 12.29
C ARG A 128 -15.21 -4.04 13.78
N ARG A 129 -15.28 -5.22 14.40
CA ARG A 129 -15.37 -5.35 15.86
C ARG A 129 -14.13 -6.05 16.35
N VAL A 130 -13.34 -5.33 17.14
CA VAL A 130 -12.06 -5.80 17.66
C VAL A 130 -12.02 -5.59 19.16
N ASP A 131 -11.26 -6.44 19.85
CA ASP A 131 -11.00 -6.28 21.28
C ASP A 131 -9.85 -5.28 21.49
N ALA A 132 -10.06 -4.33 22.41
CA ALA A 132 -9.03 -3.35 22.78
C ALA A 132 -7.91 -3.98 23.62
N ALA A 133 -8.15 -5.09 24.33
CA ALA A 133 -7.15 -5.66 25.24
C ALA A 133 -5.87 -6.15 24.50
N PRO A 134 -5.95 -6.89 23.38
CA PRO A 134 -4.77 -7.24 22.58
C PRO A 134 -4.02 -6.02 22.02
N ILE A 135 -4.75 -4.97 21.62
CA ILE A 135 -4.16 -3.72 21.10
C ILE A 135 -3.38 -3.02 22.22
N ALA A 136 -3.95 -2.94 23.42
CA ALA A 136 -3.30 -2.34 24.58
C ALA A 136 -2.01 -3.10 24.96
N ALA A 137 -2.03 -4.44 24.86
CA ALA A 137 -0.86 -5.27 25.08
C ALA A 137 0.25 -4.95 24.07
N LEU A 138 -0.08 -4.92 22.76
CA LEU A 138 0.86 -4.59 21.69
C LEU A 138 1.47 -3.19 21.86
N LEU A 139 0.66 -2.18 22.24
CA LEU A 139 1.13 -0.82 22.50
C LEU A 139 2.02 -0.70 23.74
N SER A 140 1.85 -1.62 24.71
CA SER A 140 2.59 -1.63 25.97
C SER A 140 3.90 -2.42 25.88
N GLU A 141 4.08 -3.27 24.87
CA GLU A 141 5.31 -4.04 24.66
C GLU A 141 6.51 -3.12 24.43
N PRO A 142 7.70 -3.47 24.97
CA PRO A 142 8.92 -2.72 24.69
C PRO A 142 9.25 -2.79 23.19
N ALA A 143 9.41 -1.64 22.55
CA ALA A 143 9.54 -1.51 21.11
C ALA A 143 10.95 -1.83 20.60
N ASP A 144 11.47 -3.02 20.94
CA ASP A 144 12.56 -3.65 20.19
C ASP A 144 12.04 -4.34 18.90
N ARG A 145 10.76 -4.11 18.59
CA ARG A 145 10.09 -4.68 17.41
C ARG A 145 10.17 -3.67 16.27
N ARG A 146 10.74 -4.13 15.15
CA ARG A 146 10.78 -3.35 13.91
C ARG A 146 9.38 -2.85 13.53
N ALA A 147 9.32 -1.63 13.00
CA ALA A 147 8.08 -0.95 12.65
C ALA A 147 7.20 -1.76 11.70
N ASP A 148 7.79 -2.48 10.75
CA ASP A 148 7.05 -3.32 9.82
C ASP A 148 6.33 -4.48 10.53
N VAL A 149 6.97 -5.13 11.51
CA VAL A 149 6.34 -6.20 12.28
C VAL A 149 5.27 -5.65 13.21
N PHE A 150 5.57 -4.56 13.92
CA PHE A 150 4.62 -3.91 14.81
C PHE A 150 3.36 -3.46 14.06
N PHE A 151 3.53 -2.81 12.90
CA PHE A 151 2.42 -2.28 12.13
C PHE A 151 1.54 -3.39 11.54
N GLU A 152 2.14 -4.50 11.12
CA GLU A 152 1.39 -5.67 10.62
C GLU A 152 0.55 -6.33 11.70
N ASP A 153 1.11 -6.50 12.89
CA ASP A 153 0.36 -7.03 14.03
C ASP A 153 -0.76 -6.08 14.43
N LEU A 154 -0.51 -4.76 14.43
CA LEU A 154 -1.54 -3.76 14.70
C LEU A 154 -2.68 -3.82 13.68
N LEU A 155 -2.38 -3.88 12.38
CA LEU A 155 -3.41 -3.99 11.34
C LEU A 155 -4.24 -5.27 11.49
N THR A 156 -3.60 -6.38 11.84
CA THR A 156 -4.28 -7.65 12.11
C THR A 156 -5.23 -7.52 13.31
N LEU A 157 -4.78 -6.88 14.39
CA LEU A 157 -5.60 -6.63 15.57
C LEU A 157 -6.75 -5.64 15.29
N LEU A 158 -6.61 -4.76 14.31
CA LEU A 158 -7.67 -3.85 13.83
C LEU A 158 -8.64 -4.53 12.84
N GLY A 159 -8.43 -5.81 12.51
CA GLY A 159 -9.27 -6.55 11.56
C GLY A 159 -9.04 -6.17 10.10
N ILE A 160 -7.86 -5.64 9.79
CA ILE A 160 -7.37 -5.36 8.43
C ILE A 160 -6.45 -6.50 8.03
N ASP A 161 -7.08 -7.62 7.70
CA ASP A 161 -6.37 -8.83 7.36
C ASP A 161 -5.65 -8.73 6.02
N ALA A 162 -4.62 -9.57 5.86
CA ALA A 162 -4.04 -9.80 4.55
C ALA A 162 -5.13 -10.19 3.55
N ALA A 163 -5.12 -9.57 2.36
CA ALA A 163 -6.00 -9.99 1.30
C ALA A 163 -5.79 -11.50 1.09
N PRO A 164 -6.86 -12.30 0.96
CA PRO A 164 -6.70 -13.69 0.57
C PRO A 164 -5.85 -13.71 -0.70
N ALA A 165 -4.80 -14.53 -0.71
CA ALA A 165 -3.99 -14.72 -1.91
C ALA A 165 -4.97 -14.94 -3.08
N PRO A 166 -4.81 -14.22 -4.22
CA PRO A 166 -5.76 -14.33 -5.31
C PRO A 166 -5.89 -15.81 -5.61
N ALA A 167 -7.10 -16.35 -5.41
CA ALA A 167 -7.39 -17.75 -5.68
C ALA A 167 -6.82 -18.02 -7.06
N ALA A 168 -5.80 -18.90 -7.12
CA ALA A 168 -5.12 -19.21 -8.36
C ALA A 168 -6.22 -19.54 -9.36
N GLN A 169 -6.48 -18.63 -10.30
CA GLN A 169 -7.53 -18.80 -11.28
C GLN A 169 -7.24 -20.12 -11.95
N ASP A 170 -8.15 -21.06 -11.73
CA ASP A 170 -8.14 -22.41 -12.24
C ASP A 170 -7.85 -22.32 -13.74
N ARG A 171 -6.58 -22.54 -14.10
CA ARG A 171 -6.10 -22.51 -15.48
C ARG A 171 -6.70 -23.74 -16.15
N ARG A 172 -7.97 -23.66 -16.53
CA ARG A 172 -8.59 -24.62 -17.43
C ARG A 172 -7.75 -24.67 -18.71
N PRO A 173 -7.12 -25.80 -19.04
CA PRO A 173 -6.40 -25.95 -20.29
C PRO A 173 -7.41 -26.29 -21.39
N ASP A 174 -8.25 -25.32 -21.76
CA ASP A 174 -9.17 -25.45 -22.91
C ASP A 174 -8.81 -24.44 -23.99
N GLN A 175 -7.62 -24.62 -24.57
CA GLN A 175 -7.36 -24.21 -25.95
C GLN A 175 -6.81 -25.41 -26.73
N ARG A 176 -7.69 -26.39 -26.98
CA ARG A 176 -7.51 -27.29 -28.12
C ARG A 176 -7.68 -26.48 -29.40
N VAL A 177 -6.52 -26.07 -29.90
CA VAL A 177 -6.23 -25.60 -31.25
C VAL A 177 -7.21 -26.17 -32.29
N SER A 178 -8.19 -25.36 -32.68
CA SER A 178 -8.92 -25.57 -33.94
C SER A 178 -7.96 -25.27 -35.09
N ARG A 179 -7.20 -26.29 -35.50
CA ARG A 179 -6.45 -26.29 -36.76
C ARG A 179 -7.45 -26.24 -37.91
N LYS A 180 -7.82 -25.02 -38.32
CA LYS A 180 -8.49 -24.74 -39.58
C LYS A 180 -7.48 -25.03 -40.70
N ARG A 181 -7.41 -26.29 -41.16
CA ARG A 181 -6.66 -26.66 -42.37
C ARG A 181 -7.39 -26.11 -43.59
N SER A 182 -7.07 -24.88 -43.95
CA SER A 182 -7.39 -24.30 -45.25
C SER A 182 -6.70 -25.14 -46.33
N ARG A 183 -7.49 -25.89 -47.09
CA ARG A 183 -7.09 -26.48 -48.37
C ARG A 183 -6.92 -25.33 -49.37
N THR A 184 -5.70 -24.89 -49.62
CA THR A 184 -5.38 -24.06 -50.78
C THR A 184 -4.60 -24.90 -51.78
N ARG A 185 -5.28 -25.18 -52.89
CA ARG A 185 -4.86 -25.92 -54.07
C ARG A 185 -3.84 -25.06 -54.83
N VAL A 186 -2.62 -25.57 -55.02
CA VAL A 186 -1.61 -24.97 -55.90
C VAL A 186 -1.72 -25.60 -57.29
N PRO A 187 -1.85 -24.83 -58.38
CA PRO A 187 -1.46 -25.29 -59.70
C PRO A 187 -0.04 -24.83 -60.03
N ASN A 188 0.70 -25.83 -60.47
CA ASN A 188 2.07 -25.82 -60.96
C ASN A 188 2.18 -24.99 -62.27
N ARG A 189 3.06 -23.99 -62.33
CA ARG A 189 3.66 -23.52 -63.59
C ARG A 189 5.14 -23.19 -63.39
N ARG A 190 5.95 -23.94 -64.14
CA ARG A 190 7.41 -23.85 -64.26
C ARG A 190 7.82 -22.73 -65.25
N PRO A 191 9.11 -22.36 -65.25
CA PRO A 191 9.59 -21.06 -65.71
C PRO A 191 9.97 -21.07 -67.20
N SER A 192 9.96 -19.89 -67.81
CA SER A 192 10.59 -19.63 -69.10
C SER A 192 11.59 -18.48 -68.99
N THR A 193 12.82 -18.84 -69.30
CA THR A 193 14.05 -18.08 -69.50
C THR A 193 13.97 -17.02 -70.60
N GLY A 194 14.71 -15.92 -70.43
CA GLY A 194 15.01 -14.93 -71.48
C GLY A 194 15.65 -13.67 -70.86
N THR A 195 16.97 -13.64 -70.62
CA THR A 195 18.04 -13.14 -71.51
C THR A 195 18.13 -11.60 -71.62
N ARG A 196 19.24 -11.07 -71.06
CA ARG A 196 20.02 -9.85 -71.38
C ARG A 196 19.29 -8.50 -71.52
N SER A 197 19.80 -7.46 -70.85
CA SER A 197 20.68 -6.46 -71.49
C SER A 197 21.18 -5.40 -70.50
N SER A 198 22.50 -5.15 -70.61
CA SER A 198 23.34 -3.99 -70.31
C SER A 198 22.73 -2.68 -69.76
N THR A 199 23.37 -2.17 -68.68
CA THR A 199 23.96 -0.81 -68.41
C THR A 199 23.36 0.46 -69.06
N PRO A 200 23.68 1.71 -68.59
CA PRO A 200 24.56 2.12 -67.49
C PRO A 200 24.06 3.28 -66.59
N TRP A 201 24.84 3.51 -65.55
CA TRP A 201 25.08 4.76 -64.82
C TRP A 201 24.87 6.04 -65.64
N ASN A 202 24.04 6.96 -65.12
CA ASN A 202 24.25 8.39 -65.31
C ASN A 202 23.48 9.20 -64.25
N MET A 203 24.20 9.83 -63.33
CA MET A 203 23.80 11.13 -62.75
C MET A 203 25.07 11.92 -62.49
N PRO A 204 25.13 13.15 -63.03
CA PRO A 204 25.90 14.19 -62.40
C PRO A 204 25.03 15.41 -62.06
N ARG A 205 25.51 16.09 -61.01
CA ARG A 205 25.20 17.42 -60.49
C ARG A 205 24.03 17.54 -59.52
#